data_AF-A0A1E1WJ34-F1
#
_entry.id   AF-A0A1E1WJ34-F1
#
_cell.length_a   1.000
_cell.length_b   1.000
_cell.length_c   1.000
_cell.angle_alpha   90.00
_cell.angle_beta   90.00
_cell.angle_gamma   90.00
#
_symmetry.space_group_name_H-M   'P 1'
#
loop_
_entity.id
_entity.type
_entity.pdbx_description
1 polymer ?
#
loop_
_entity_poly.entity_id
_entity_poly.type
_entity_poly.pdbx_seq_one_letter_code
_entity_poly.pdbx_strand_id
1 'polypeptide(L)'
;LNLLNLDVAKRRNKPKTPLTVPKSAPFFLPTIPSIELEFDLEKDKDGNKDTKLLIPDSLSTLTVFAKKLVSCDDEEGYEMCIEKLKLMAPAAIEAEVTSMAPDAGGSIQVMKQFLVMVGTMLKTNRDFELAQSYLSLFLKTHTNTIAQDEELRNILDSVEETATKAWSRLQSQLMYNICVVKALKE
;
A
#
# COMPACT_ATOMS: atom_id res chain seq x y z
N LEU A 1 12.18 8.00 1.48
CA LEU A 1 11.14 8.55 2.39
C LEU A 1 10.39 7.35 2.94
N ASN A 2 10.43 7.11 4.25
CA ASN A 2 9.78 5.95 4.84
C ASN A 2 8.24 6.09 4.70
N LEU A 3 7.57 5.06 4.19
CA LEU A 3 6.10 4.99 4.04
C LEU A 3 5.37 5.35 5.34
N LEU A 4 5.97 5.02 6.49
CA LEU A 4 5.44 5.30 7.82
C LEU A 4 5.24 6.80 8.12
N ASN A 5 6.01 7.67 7.46
CA ASN A 5 6.02 9.11 7.73
C ASN A 5 5.24 9.94 6.69
N LEU A 6 4.35 9.31 5.91
CA LEU A 6 3.55 10.00 4.91
C LEU A 6 2.67 11.10 5.51
N ASP A 7 2.09 10.90 6.69
CA ASP A 7 1.26 11.91 7.35
C ASP A 7 2.04 13.20 7.66
N VAL A 8 3.27 13.05 8.12
CA VAL A 8 4.16 14.17 8.44
C VAL A 8 4.56 14.91 7.16
N ALA A 9 4.88 14.16 6.10
CA ALA A 9 5.21 14.73 4.80
C ALA A 9 4.01 15.46 4.19
N LYS A 10 2.81 14.87 4.22
CA LYS A 10 1.56 15.48 3.76
C LYS A 10 1.32 16.79 4.50
N ARG A 11 1.43 16.80 5.84
CA ARG A 11 1.26 18.02 6.66
C ARG A 11 2.26 19.12 6.30
N ARG A 12 3.52 18.78 6.06
CA ARG A 12 4.55 19.74 5.66
C ARG A 12 4.33 20.31 4.26
N ASN A 13 3.83 19.47 3.35
CA ASN A 13 3.59 19.85 1.95
C ASN A 13 2.26 20.61 1.75
N LYS A 14 1.40 20.71 2.78
CA LYS A 14 0.18 21.52 2.69
C LYS A 14 0.54 22.98 2.36
N PRO A 15 -0.14 23.61 1.38
CA PRO A 15 0.07 25.03 1.06
C PRO A 15 -0.13 25.89 2.31
N LYS A 16 0.82 26.80 2.57
CA LYS A 16 0.79 27.69 3.76
C LYS A 16 -0.32 28.76 3.65
N THR A 17 -0.63 29.19 2.43
CA THR A 17 -1.77 30.05 2.15
C THR A 17 -2.98 29.18 1.81
N PRO A 18 -4.12 29.33 2.50
CA PRO A 18 -5.33 28.62 2.13
C PRO A 18 -5.67 28.96 0.67
N LEU A 19 -5.91 27.95 -0.16
CA LEU A 19 -6.36 28.17 -1.53
C LEU A 19 -7.64 29.01 -1.47
N THR A 20 -7.68 30.11 -2.22
CA THR A 20 -8.91 30.88 -2.42
C THR A 20 -9.87 30.03 -3.23
N VAL A 21 -10.69 29.25 -2.54
CA VAL A 21 -11.73 28.42 -3.16
C VAL A 21 -12.70 29.38 -3.85
N PRO A 22 -12.88 29.29 -5.18
CA PRO A 22 -13.84 30.15 -5.87
C PRO A 22 -15.25 29.91 -5.30
N LYS A 23 -16.07 30.97 -5.23
CA LYS A 23 -17.44 30.92 -4.67
C LYS A 23 -18.37 29.93 -5.39
N SER A 24 -17.97 29.45 -6.57
CA SER A 24 -18.69 28.46 -7.36
C SER A 24 -17.68 27.49 -7.97
N ALA A 25 -17.18 26.56 -7.14
CA ALA A 25 -16.51 25.38 -7.66
C ALA A 25 -17.58 24.42 -8.22
N PRO A 26 -17.39 23.85 -9.42
CA PRO A 26 -18.26 22.78 -9.89
C PRO A 26 -18.19 21.62 -8.89
N PHE A 27 -19.35 21.08 -8.51
CA PHE A 27 -19.45 20.01 -7.52
C PHE A 27 -18.74 18.73 -7.99
N PHE A 28 -18.71 18.50 -9.30
CA PHE A 28 -18.01 17.38 -9.93
C PHE A 28 -16.81 17.91 -10.70
N LEU A 29 -15.63 17.38 -10.40
CA LEU A 29 -14.48 17.54 -11.29
C LEU A 29 -14.81 16.82 -12.61
N PRO A 30 -14.53 17.42 -13.77
CA PRO A 30 -14.69 16.73 -15.05
C PRO A 30 -13.84 15.45 -15.06
N THR A 31 -14.46 14.32 -15.39
CA THR A 31 -13.79 13.01 -15.47
C THR A 31 -13.56 12.62 -16.92
N ILE A 32 -12.43 11.99 -17.21
CA ILE A 32 -12.18 11.33 -18.49
C ILE A 32 -12.99 10.03 -18.51
N PRO A 33 -13.74 9.71 -19.59
CA PRO A 33 -14.34 8.39 -19.75
C PRO A 33 -13.23 7.34 -19.90
N SER A 34 -12.86 6.70 -18.81
CA SER A 34 -11.87 5.61 -18.77
C SER A 34 -12.31 4.53 -17.77
N ILE A 35 -11.73 3.34 -17.89
CA ILE A 35 -11.92 2.23 -16.94
C ILE A 35 -11.34 2.59 -15.57
N GLU A 36 -10.31 3.45 -15.57
CA GLU A 36 -9.74 4.04 -14.37
C GLU A 36 -10.27 5.48 -14.20
N LEU A 37 -10.64 5.86 -12.98
CA LEU A 37 -11.14 7.20 -12.68
C LEU A 37 -9.99 8.22 -12.78
N GLU A 38 -9.84 8.82 -13.94
CA GLU A 38 -8.92 9.94 -14.17
C GLU A 38 -9.69 11.26 -14.34
N PHE A 39 -9.19 12.33 -13.73
CA PHE A 39 -9.78 13.66 -13.82
C PHE A 39 -9.20 14.43 -15.01
N ASP A 40 -10.10 15.01 -15.81
CA ASP A 40 -9.74 15.79 -16.99
C ASP A 40 -9.50 17.25 -16.60
N LEU A 41 -8.26 17.59 -16.25
CA LEU A 41 -7.91 18.95 -15.83
C LEU A 41 -7.87 19.97 -16.99
N GLU A 42 -8.11 19.55 -18.24
CA GLU A 42 -8.03 20.42 -19.42
C GLU A 42 -9.40 20.95 -19.87
N LYS A 43 -10.52 20.32 -19.43
CA LYS A 43 -11.89 20.69 -19.83
C LYS A 43 -12.48 21.90 -19.10
N ASP A 44 -11.72 22.64 -18.31
CA ASP A 44 -12.20 23.79 -17.54
C ASP A 44 -12.54 25.04 -18.41
N LYS A 45 -12.71 24.87 -19.73
CA LYS A 45 -12.98 25.96 -20.68
C LYS A 45 -14.24 25.82 -21.54
N ASP A 46 -14.90 24.67 -21.60
CA ASP A 46 -16.12 24.56 -22.40
C ASP A 46 -17.16 23.66 -21.76
N GLY A 47 -18.28 24.27 -21.36
CA GLY A 47 -19.44 23.59 -20.82
C GLY A 47 -20.18 22.86 -21.91
N ASN A 48 -19.91 21.57 -22.10
CA ASN A 48 -20.79 20.71 -22.88
C ASN A 48 -21.27 19.49 -22.08
N LYS A 49 -22.58 19.30 -22.11
CA LYS A 49 -23.35 18.31 -21.36
C LYS A 49 -23.48 17.06 -22.21
N ASP A 50 -22.98 15.92 -21.72
CA ASP A 50 -23.51 14.59 -22.03
C ASP A 50 -22.87 13.56 -21.06
N THR A 51 -23.50 13.33 -19.91
CA THR A 51 -23.06 12.31 -18.94
C THR A 51 -23.88 11.04 -19.11
N LYS A 52 -23.40 10.10 -19.92
CA LYS A 52 -23.88 8.70 -19.87
C LYS A 52 -23.24 8.02 -18.66
N LEU A 53 -24.02 7.83 -17.60
CA LEU A 53 -23.65 7.01 -16.45
C LEU A 53 -23.61 5.55 -16.88
N LEU A 54 -22.40 5.02 -17.08
CA LEU A 54 -22.16 3.59 -17.22
C LEU A 54 -21.99 3.02 -15.80
N ILE A 55 -22.99 2.30 -15.32
CA ILE A 55 -22.89 1.51 -14.08
C ILE A 55 -22.14 0.23 -14.45
N PRO A 56 -20.93 -0.02 -13.91
CA PRO A 56 -20.17 -1.22 -14.28
C PRO A 56 -20.83 -2.48 -13.71
N ASP A 57 -21.02 -3.49 -14.56
CA ASP A 57 -21.69 -4.78 -14.27
C ASP A 57 -20.98 -5.69 -13.24
N SER A 58 -19.91 -5.23 -12.59
CA SER A 58 -19.33 -5.91 -11.44
C SER A 58 -19.03 -4.90 -10.33
N LEU A 59 -19.93 -4.82 -9.35
CA LEU A 59 -19.77 -4.11 -8.07
C LEU A 59 -18.71 -4.77 -7.18
N SER A 60 -17.58 -5.18 -7.75
CA SER A 60 -16.40 -5.50 -6.96
C SER A 60 -15.75 -4.19 -6.56
N THR A 61 -15.94 -3.82 -5.30
CA THR A 61 -15.25 -2.72 -4.62
C THR A 61 -13.73 -2.94 -4.52
N LEU A 62 -13.25 -4.12 -4.93
CA LEU A 62 -11.84 -4.45 -5.00
C LEU A 62 -11.12 -3.61 -6.05
N THR A 63 -9.99 -3.04 -5.63
CA THR A 63 -9.07 -2.33 -6.52
C THR A 63 -8.49 -3.28 -7.58
N VAL A 64 -7.97 -2.70 -8.67
CA VAL A 64 -7.30 -3.47 -9.73
C VAL A 64 -6.13 -4.28 -9.18
N PHE A 65 -5.40 -3.71 -8.22
CA PHE A 65 -4.34 -4.41 -7.51
C PHE A 65 -4.88 -5.57 -6.67
N ALA A 66 -5.93 -5.36 -5.86
CA ALA A 66 -6.52 -6.42 -5.03
C ALA A 66 -7.07 -7.58 -5.87
N LYS A 67 -7.68 -7.29 -7.03
CA LYS A 67 -8.12 -8.33 -7.98
C LYS A 67 -6.97 -9.15 -8.53
N LYS A 68 -5.88 -8.48 -8.91
CA LYS A 68 -4.66 -9.14 -9.40
C LYS A 68 -4.05 -10.00 -8.30
N LEU A 69 -3.97 -9.48 -7.08
CA LEU A 69 -3.41 -10.19 -5.93
C LEU A 69 -4.18 -11.48 -5.64
N VAL A 70 -5.51 -11.45 -5.61
CA VAL A 70 -6.35 -12.65 -5.40
C VAL A 70 -6.22 -13.66 -6.53
N SER A 71 -5.88 -13.21 -7.75
CA SER A 71 -5.68 -14.09 -8.90
C SER A 71 -4.28 -14.70 -8.95
N CYS A 72 -3.36 -14.27 -8.08
CA CYS A 72 -1.97 -14.73 -8.05
C CYS A 72 -1.75 -15.69 -6.88
N ASP A 73 -1.63 -16.99 -7.14
CA ASP A 73 -1.29 -18.00 -6.11
C ASP A 73 0.19 -18.45 -6.14
N ASP A 74 0.92 -18.13 -7.20
CA ASP A 74 2.31 -18.56 -7.41
C ASP A 74 3.35 -17.50 -6.99
N GLU A 75 4.57 -17.95 -6.63
CA GLU A 75 5.70 -17.07 -6.28
C GLU A 75 6.02 -16.04 -7.38
N GLU A 76 5.93 -16.42 -8.66
CA GLU A 76 6.12 -15.52 -9.80
C GLU A 76 5.00 -14.46 -9.90
N GLY A 77 3.77 -14.83 -9.54
CA GLY A 77 2.63 -13.92 -9.50
C GLY A 77 2.81 -12.82 -8.44
N TYR A 78 3.35 -13.20 -7.28
CA TYR A 78 3.70 -12.26 -6.22
C TYR A 78 4.78 -11.28 -6.65
N GLU A 79 5.83 -11.73 -7.34
CA GLU A 79 6.89 -10.85 -7.85
C GLU A 79 6.32 -9.77 -8.79
N MET A 80 5.41 -10.15 -9.70
CA MET A 80 4.74 -9.17 -10.57
C MET A 80 3.88 -8.15 -9.81
N CYS A 81 3.30 -8.55 -8.67
CA CYS A 81 2.53 -7.65 -7.80
C CYS A 81 3.47 -6.69 -7.05
N ILE A 82 4.62 -7.19 -6.61
CA ILE A 82 5.66 -6.41 -5.93
C ILE A 82 6.23 -5.36 -6.89
N GLU A 83 6.54 -5.73 -8.13
CA GLU A 83 7.02 -4.78 -9.15
C GLU A 83 5.98 -3.70 -9.45
N LYS A 84 4.69 -4.05 -9.49
CA LYS A 84 3.62 -3.05 -9.62
C LYS A 84 3.59 -2.10 -8.42
N LEU A 85 3.73 -2.60 -7.19
CA LEU A 85 3.77 -1.77 -5.98
C LEU A 85 5.00 -0.84 -5.97
N LYS A 86 6.17 -1.30 -6.43
CA LYS A 86 7.38 -0.47 -6.53
C LYS A 86 7.22 0.72 -7.49
N LEU A 87 6.41 0.56 -8.53
CA LEU A 87 6.11 1.64 -9.49
C LEU A 87 5.08 2.66 -8.95
N MET A 88 4.36 2.32 -7.88
CA MET A 88 3.31 3.18 -7.34
C MET A 88 3.86 4.28 -6.42
N ALA A 89 3.17 5.42 -6.40
CA ALA A 89 3.48 6.47 -5.45
C ALA A 89 3.18 5.99 -4.01
N PRO A 90 3.95 6.43 -3.01
CA PRO A 90 3.73 6.05 -1.61
C PRO A 90 2.29 6.26 -1.10
N ALA A 91 1.63 7.35 -1.54
CA ALA A 91 0.24 7.63 -1.19
C ALA A 91 -0.75 6.66 -1.86
N ALA A 92 -0.45 6.18 -3.06
CA ALA A 92 -1.26 5.17 -3.74
C ALA A 92 -1.12 3.81 -3.03
N ILE A 93 0.09 3.45 -2.59
CA ILE A 93 0.32 2.23 -1.79
C ILE A 93 -0.50 2.26 -0.49
N GLU A 94 -0.53 3.39 0.21
CA GLU A 94 -1.34 3.58 1.42
C GLU A 94 -2.85 3.41 1.14
N ALA A 95 -3.34 3.98 0.03
CA ALA A 95 -4.73 3.84 -0.37
C ALA A 95 -5.08 2.38 -0.71
N GLU A 96 -4.22 1.70 -1.47
CA GLU A 96 -4.37 0.27 -1.76
C GLU A 96 -4.41 -0.54 -0.47
N VAL A 97 -3.45 -0.33 0.44
CA VAL A 97 -3.40 -1.07 1.71
C VAL A 97 -4.65 -0.85 2.54
N THR A 98 -5.16 0.38 2.61
CA THR A 98 -6.38 0.70 3.35
C THR A 98 -7.62 0.07 2.72
N SER A 99 -7.69 0.04 1.37
CA SER A 99 -8.82 -0.53 0.62
C SER A 99 -8.98 -2.05 0.77
N MET A 100 -7.95 -2.76 1.27
CA MET A 100 -8.01 -4.21 1.48
C MET A 100 -8.88 -4.62 2.69
N ALA A 101 -9.18 -3.71 3.61
CA ALA A 101 -10.01 -4.00 4.76
C ALA A 101 -11.44 -4.38 4.34
N PRO A 102 -12.11 -5.31 5.05
CA PRO A 102 -13.51 -5.62 4.80
C PRO A 102 -14.42 -4.38 4.94
N ASP A 103 -14.08 -3.46 5.85
CA ASP A 103 -14.81 -2.20 6.07
C ASP A 103 -14.72 -1.23 4.87
N ALA A 104 -13.68 -1.37 4.03
CA ALA A 104 -13.41 -0.50 2.89
C ALA A 104 -13.81 -1.13 1.54
N GLY A 105 -14.52 -2.26 1.56
CA GLY A 105 -14.90 -3.00 0.35
C GLY A 105 -13.89 -4.06 -0.09
N GLY A 106 -12.93 -4.40 0.78
CA GLY A 106 -12.02 -5.52 0.63
C GLY A 106 -12.60 -6.86 1.08
N SER A 107 -11.73 -7.87 1.18
CA SER A 107 -12.07 -9.19 1.71
C SER A 107 -10.89 -9.73 2.53
N ILE A 108 -11.18 -10.53 3.54
CA ILE A 108 -10.18 -11.20 4.38
C ILE A 108 -9.22 -12.03 3.51
N GLN A 109 -9.71 -12.59 2.39
CA GLN A 109 -8.86 -13.32 1.44
C GLN A 109 -7.76 -12.45 0.83
N VAL A 110 -8.05 -11.19 0.50
CA VAL A 110 -7.07 -10.25 -0.05
C VAL A 110 -5.99 -9.95 1.00
N MET A 111 -6.41 -9.76 2.25
CA MET A 111 -5.50 -9.52 3.37
C MET A 111 -4.55 -10.70 3.60
N LYS A 112 -5.07 -11.93 3.54
CA LYS A 112 -4.26 -13.14 3.62
C LYS A 112 -3.23 -13.18 2.50
N GLN A 113 -3.66 -12.96 1.26
CA GLN A 113 -2.79 -12.99 0.09
C GLN A 113 -1.70 -11.92 0.17
N PHE A 114 -2.02 -10.74 0.72
CA PHE A 114 -1.04 -9.70 0.98
C PHE A 114 0.02 -10.12 2.01
N LEU A 115 -0.39 -10.78 3.10
CA LEU A 115 0.55 -11.31 4.10
C LEU A 115 1.44 -12.41 3.52
N VAL A 116 0.88 -13.31 2.69
CA VAL A 116 1.65 -14.34 2.00
C VAL A 116 2.66 -13.72 1.04
N MET A 117 2.27 -12.71 0.26
CA MET A 117 3.17 -11.94 -0.60
C MET A 117 4.35 -11.36 0.19
N VAL A 118 4.09 -10.70 1.32
CA VAL A 118 5.12 -10.13 2.20
C VAL A 118 6.00 -11.24 2.79
N GLY A 119 5.42 -12.37 3.18
CA GLY A 119 6.17 -13.55 3.62
C GLY A 119 7.14 -14.05 2.55
N THR A 120 6.71 -14.11 1.28
CA THR A 120 7.57 -14.48 0.15
C THR A 120 8.69 -13.46 -0.06
N MET A 121 8.42 -12.15 0.05
CA MET A 121 9.47 -11.10 0.00
C MET A 121 10.54 -11.31 1.08
N LEU A 122 10.13 -11.65 2.31
CA LEU A 122 11.06 -11.89 3.41
C LEU A 122 11.87 -13.17 3.21
N LYS A 123 11.28 -14.23 2.64
CA LYS A 123 11.98 -15.48 2.30
C LYS A 123 13.03 -15.29 1.20
N THR A 124 12.71 -14.52 0.17
CA THR A 124 13.65 -14.27 -0.95
C THR A 124 14.82 -13.37 -0.55
N ASN A 125 14.77 -12.75 0.64
CA ASN A 125 15.79 -11.83 1.17
C ASN A 125 16.07 -10.64 0.24
N ARG A 126 15.10 -10.27 -0.60
CA ARG A 126 15.15 -9.09 -1.46
C ARG A 126 14.28 -7.99 -0.88
N ASP A 127 14.68 -6.73 -1.08
CA ASP A 127 13.90 -5.56 -0.69
C ASP A 127 13.42 -5.59 0.78
N PHE A 128 14.27 -6.03 1.71
CA PHE A 128 13.90 -6.23 3.12
C PHE A 128 13.29 -4.98 3.77
N GLU A 129 13.87 -3.80 3.52
CA GLU A 129 13.33 -2.54 4.04
C GLU A 129 11.91 -2.27 3.51
N LEU A 130 11.65 -2.60 2.26
CA LEU A 130 10.36 -2.41 1.62
C LEU A 130 9.32 -3.39 2.18
N ALA A 131 9.70 -4.67 2.31
CA ALA A 131 8.85 -5.69 2.93
C ALA A 131 8.47 -5.30 4.37
N GLN A 132 9.43 -4.83 5.17
CA GLN A 132 9.17 -4.34 6.52
C GLN A 132 8.28 -3.10 6.54
N SER A 133 8.46 -2.18 5.59
CA SER A 133 7.63 -0.98 5.47
C SER A 133 6.18 -1.32 5.11
N TYR A 134 5.97 -2.27 4.20
CA TYR A 134 4.64 -2.77 3.83
C TYR A 134 3.97 -3.51 4.98
N LEU A 135 4.72 -4.38 5.68
CA LEU A 135 4.22 -5.09 6.86
C LEU A 135 3.80 -4.10 7.95
N SER A 136 4.65 -3.12 8.26
CA SER A 136 4.36 -2.13 9.30
C SER A 136 3.15 -1.26 8.96
N LEU A 137 3.01 -0.85 7.70
CA LEU A 137 1.84 -0.11 7.23
C LEU A 137 0.56 -0.95 7.35
N PHE A 138 0.61 -2.22 6.91
CA PHE A 138 -0.52 -3.14 7.00
C PHE A 138 -0.97 -3.35 8.45
N LEU A 139 -0.02 -3.61 9.36
CA LEU A 139 -0.32 -3.82 10.79
C LEU A 139 -0.94 -2.58 11.43
N LYS A 140 -0.43 -1.38 11.10
CA LYS A 140 -0.95 -0.10 11.62
C LYS A 140 -2.38 0.17 11.16
N THR A 141 -2.70 -0.14 9.90
CA THR A 141 -4.02 0.12 9.34
C THR A 141 -5.06 -0.91 9.78
N HIS A 142 -4.67 -2.18 9.91
CA HIS A 142 -5.60 -3.31 10.08
C HIS A 142 -5.57 -3.97 11.45
N THR A 143 -5.04 -3.30 12.48
CA THR A 143 -4.86 -3.87 13.84
C THR A 143 -6.14 -4.48 14.39
N ASN A 144 -7.28 -3.77 14.26
CA ASN A 144 -8.55 -4.22 14.81
C ASN A 144 -9.08 -5.49 14.12
N THR A 145 -8.96 -5.55 12.79
CA THR A 145 -9.42 -6.71 11.99
C THR A 145 -8.56 -7.94 12.27
N ILE A 146 -7.23 -7.77 12.38
CA ILE A 146 -6.30 -8.86 12.72
C ILE A 146 -6.56 -9.38 14.14
N ALA A 147 -6.96 -8.51 15.07
CA ALA A 147 -7.31 -8.89 16.44
C ALA A 147 -8.61 -9.71 16.53
N GLN A 148 -9.46 -9.71 15.50
CA GLN A 148 -10.71 -10.49 15.48
C GLN A 148 -10.53 -11.85 14.79
N ASP A 149 -9.77 -11.89 13.70
CA ASP A 149 -9.62 -13.09 12.85
C ASP A 149 -8.44 -14.00 13.27
N GLU A 150 -8.70 -15.29 13.49
CA GLU A 150 -7.69 -16.26 13.91
C GLU A 150 -6.80 -16.76 12.75
N GLU A 151 -7.33 -16.82 11.54
CA GLU A 151 -6.59 -17.30 10.37
C GLU A 151 -5.52 -16.29 9.96
N LEU A 152 -5.82 -14.98 10.04
CA LEU A 152 -4.83 -13.92 9.82
C LEU A 152 -3.69 -13.97 10.85
N ARG A 153 -3.99 -14.31 12.11
CA ARG A 153 -2.97 -14.45 13.17
C ARG A 153 -2.02 -15.61 12.88
N ASN A 154 -2.55 -16.77 12.50
CA ASN A 154 -1.72 -17.94 12.17
C ASN A 154 -0.75 -17.65 11.01
N ILE A 155 -1.19 -16.91 9.98
CA ILE A 155 -0.32 -16.48 8.88
C ILE A 155 0.72 -15.47 9.38
N LEU A 156 0.31 -14.53 10.23
CA LEU A 156 1.20 -13.53 10.79
C LEU A 156 2.31 -14.14 11.63
N ASP A 157 2.03 -15.18 12.42
CA ASP A 157 3.04 -15.92 13.19
C ASP A 157 4.12 -16.52 12.28
N SER A 158 3.72 -17.09 11.14
CA SER A 158 4.67 -17.61 10.14
C SER A 158 5.52 -16.51 9.50
N VAL A 159 4.91 -15.35 9.23
CA VAL A 159 5.61 -14.17 8.69
C VAL A 159 6.56 -13.59 9.74
N GLU A 160 6.17 -13.55 11.02
CA GLU A 160 7.00 -13.08 12.14
C GLU A 160 8.24 -13.96 12.32
N GLU A 161 8.07 -15.29 12.29
CA GLU A 161 9.20 -16.21 12.41
C GLU A 161 10.22 -15.97 11.29
N THR A 162 9.73 -15.79 10.05
CA THR A 162 10.57 -15.50 8.88
C THR A 162 11.26 -14.14 9.03
N ALA A 163 10.52 -13.11 9.43
CA ALA A 163 11.05 -11.76 9.66
C ALA A 163 12.14 -11.74 10.73
N THR A 164 11.93 -12.44 11.84
CA THR A 164 12.87 -12.52 12.97
C THR A 164 14.15 -13.25 12.59
N LYS A 165 14.05 -14.33 11.81
CA LYS A 165 15.23 -15.02 11.26
C LYS A 165 16.04 -14.12 10.34
N ALA A 166 15.39 -13.38 9.44
CA ALA A 166 16.06 -12.45 8.55
C ALA A 166 16.71 -11.28 9.31
N TRP A 167 16.00 -10.71 10.29
CA TRP A 167 16.47 -9.61 11.12
C TRP A 167 17.63 -10.00 12.03
N SER A 168 17.56 -11.13 12.73
CA SER A 168 18.63 -11.56 13.64
C SER A 168 19.97 -11.74 12.93
N ARG A 169 19.95 -12.29 11.70
CA ARG A 169 21.14 -12.39 10.85
C ARG A 169 21.72 -11.00 10.52
N LEU A 170 20.89 -10.08 10.04
CA LEU A 170 21.31 -8.72 9.69
C LEU A 170 21.83 -7.95 10.92
N GLN A 171 21.11 -8.03 12.03
CA GLN A 171 21.46 -7.39 13.29
C GLN A 171 22.80 -7.89 13.82
N SER A 172 23.04 -9.20 13.79
CA SER A 172 24.30 -9.79 14.27
C SER A 172 25.51 -9.25 13.49
N GLN A 173 25.41 -9.19 12.17
CA GLN A 173 26.46 -8.63 11.31
C GLN A 173 26.67 -7.14 11.55
N LEU A 174 25.56 -6.38 11.65
CA LEU A 174 25.61 -4.94 11.89
C LEU A 174 26.26 -4.63 13.25
N MET A 175 25.83 -5.31 14.31
CA MET A 175 26.36 -5.11 15.66
C MET A 175 27.84 -5.47 15.74
N TYR A 176 28.26 -6.58 15.12
CA TYR A 176 29.67 -6.95 15.05
C TYR A 176 30.50 -5.83 14.39
N ASN A 177 30.08 -5.35 13.22
CA ASN A 177 30.79 -4.29 12.51
C ASN A 177 30.82 -2.98 13.31
N ILE A 178 29.73 -2.61 13.98
CA ILE A 178 29.69 -1.42 14.84
C ILE A 178 30.68 -1.56 16.00
N CYS A 179 30.73 -2.71 16.65
CA CYS A 179 31.65 -2.97 17.76
C CYS A 179 33.12 -2.88 17.31
N VAL A 180 33.47 -3.50 16.18
CA VAL A 180 34.84 -3.46 15.64
C VAL A 180 35.23 -2.03 15.26
N VAL A 181 34.36 -1.30 14.54
CA VAL A 181 34.63 0.10 14.15
C VAL A 181 34.79 0.98 15.39
N LYS A 182 33.98 0.77 16.42
CA LYS A 182 34.10 1.51 17.68
C LYS A 182 35.44 1.23 18.38
N ALA A 183 35.84 -0.05 18.45
CA ALA A 183 37.10 -0.46 19.07
C ALA A 183 38.35 0.02 18.29
N LEU A 184 38.25 0.23 16.98
CA LEU A 184 39.34 0.79 16.16
C LEU A 184 39.42 2.32 16.21
N LYS A 185 38.35 2.98 16.66
CA LYS A 185 38.27 4.44 16.77
C LYS A 185 38.74 4.95 18.13
N GLU A 186 38.67 4.11 19.16
CA GLU A 186 39.26 4.31 20.49
C GLU A 186 40.73 3.87 20.50
#